data_AF-A0A9X5BEK3-F1
#
_entry.id   AF-A0A9X5BEK3-F1
#
_cell.length_a   1.000
_cell.length_b   1.000
_cell.length_c   1.000
_cell.angle_alpha   90.00
_cell.angle_beta   90.00
_cell.angle_gamma   90.00
#
_symmetry.space_group_name_H-M   'P 1'
#
loop_
_entity.id
_entity.type
_entity.pdbx_description
1 polymer ?
#
loop_
_entity_poly.entity_id
_entity_poly.type
_entity_poly.pdbx_seq_one_letter_code
_entity_poly.pdbx_strand_id
1 'polypeptide(L)'
;MESVLYAFACKFLKENELSEIKEVFRMTVLGEMIWHDGEKKGIEKGIEALILDNLEEGILKDRILLKLARRFGLTQEQAESYFVRFAGNRQ
;
A
#
# COMPACT_ATOMS: atom_id res chain seq x y z
N MET A 1 15.14 17.02 -4.55
CA MET A 1 14.85 17.92 -5.69
C MET A 1 13.34 18.03 -5.93
N GLU A 2 12.59 16.92 -5.81
CA GLU A 2 11.11 16.87 -5.89
C GLU A 2 10.39 17.77 -4.88
N SER A 3 10.90 17.86 -3.64
CA SER A 3 10.32 18.69 -2.56
C SER A 3 10.35 20.19 -2.85
N VAL A 4 11.39 20.67 -3.53
CA VAL A 4 11.53 22.09 -3.90
C VAL A 4 10.54 22.41 -5.02
N LEU A 5 10.48 21.55 -6.05
CA LEU A 5 9.53 21.72 -7.15
C LEU A 5 8.07 21.69 -6.68
N TYR A 6 7.75 20.79 -5.74
CA TYR A 6 6.43 20.72 -5.11
C TYR A 6 6.11 21.97 -4.29
N ALA A 7 7.07 22.47 -3.50
CA ALA A 7 6.90 23.71 -2.73
C ALA A 7 6.67 24.93 -3.65
N PHE A 8 7.38 25.01 -4.78
CA PHE A 8 7.12 26.04 -5.80
C PHE A 8 5.73 25.86 -6.43
N ALA A 9 5.33 24.64 -6.80
CA ALA A 9 4.00 24.37 -7.34
C ALA A 9 2.89 24.84 -6.35
N CYS A 10 2.98 24.47 -5.08
CA CYS A 10 2.00 24.90 -4.06
C CYS A 10 2.00 26.41 -3.80
N LYS A 11 3.13 27.08 -3.97
CA LYS A 11 3.26 28.52 -3.73
C LYS A 11 2.72 29.38 -4.88
N PHE A 12 2.82 28.89 -6.11
CA PHE A 12 2.55 29.69 -7.31
C PHE A 12 1.32 29.24 -8.10
N LEU A 13 0.77 28.05 -7.83
CA LEU A 13 -0.38 27.51 -8.54
C LEU A 13 -1.62 27.46 -7.65
N LYS A 14 -2.79 27.66 -8.27
CA LYS A 14 -4.10 27.46 -7.65
C LYS A 14 -4.43 25.96 -7.57
N GLU A 15 -5.42 25.60 -6.75
CA GLU A 15 -5.81 24.19 -6.58
C GLU A 15 -6.21 23.50 -7.88
N ASN A 16 -6.90 24.20 -8.78
CA ASN A 16 -7.27 23.64 -10.09
C ASN A 16 -6.04 23.37 -10.97
N GLU A 17 -5.08 24.29 -11.01
CA GLU A 17 -3.82 24.13 -11.76
C GLU A 17 -2.97 22.99 -11.17
N LEU A 18 -2.94 22.85 -9.84
CA LEU A 18 -2.31 21.70 -9.18
C LEU A 18 -3.01 20.38 -9.52
N SER A 19 -4.34 20.37 -9.61
CA SER A 19 -5.10 19.19 -9.98
C SER A 19 -4.79 18.76 -11.41
N GLU A 20 -4.74 19.71 -12.36
CA GLU A 20 -4.37 19.47 -13.75
C GLU A 20 -2.95 18.90 -13.86
N ILE A 21 -1.96 19.50 -13.19
CA ILE A 21 -0.59 18.98 -13.18
C ILE A 21 -0.53 17.58 -12.57
N LYS A 22 -1.29 17.33 -11.50
CA LYS A 22 -1.35 16.01 -10.86
C LYS A 22 -1.97 14.96 -11.80
N GLU A 23 -2.94 15.33 -12.62
CA GLU A 23 -3.53 14.44 -13.63
C GLU A 23 -2.54 14.14 -14.75
N VAL A 24 -1.91 15.16 -15.33
CA VAL A 24 -0.89 14.98 -16.36
C VAL A 24 0.28 14.14 -15.83
N PHE A 25 0.73 14.41 -14.60
CA PHE A 25 1.80 13.65 -13.96
C PHE A 25 1.39 12.18 -13.74
N ARG A 26 0.15 11.91 -13.33
CA ARG A 26 -0.39 10.55 -13.17
C ARG A 26 -0.40 9.74 -14.47
N MET A 27 -0.54 10.39 -15.63
CA MET A 27 -0.50 9.75 -16.95
C MET A 27 0.92 9.47 -17.46
N THR A 28 1.96 9.92 -16.76
CA THR A 28 3.33 9.61 -17.12
C THR A 28 3.76 8.26 -16.56
N VAL A 29 4.73 7.61 -17.21
CA VAL A 29 5.36 6.37 -16.70
C VAL A 29 5.86 6.56 -15.26
N LEU A 30 6.44 7.72 -14.95
CA LEU A 30 6.91 8.01 -13.60
C LEU A 30 5.74 8.11 -12.59
N GLY A 31 4.63 8.73 -12.98
CA GLY A 31 3.41 8.80 -12.17
C GLY A 31 2.82 7.42 -11.90
N GLU A 32 2.75 6.56 -12.91
CA GLU A 32 2.30 5.17 -12.77
C GLU A 32 3.22 4.37 -11.83
N MET A 33 4.54 4.50 -11.97
CA MET A 33 5.50 3.83 -11.10
C MET A 33 5.34 4.27 -9.64
N ILE A 34 5.27 5.57 -9.36
CA ILE A 34 5.08 6.10 -8.01
C ILE A 34 3.72 5.66 -7.44
N TRP A 35 2.67 5.64 -8.26
CA TRP A 35 1.35 5.19 -7.85
C TRP A 35 1.35 3.71 -7.46
N HIS A 36 1.88 2.84 -8.31
CA HIS A 36 1.96 1.40 -8.03
C HIS A 36 2.84 1.09 -6.82
N ASP A 37 3.96 1.78 -6.64
CA ASP A 37 4.79 1.64 -5.44
C ASP A 37 4.03 2.05 -4.17
N GLY A 38 3.26 3.14 -4.24
CA GLY A 38 2.42 3.60 -3.15
C GLY A 38 1.30 2.61 -2.82
N GLU A 39 0.59 2.15 -3.84
CA GLU A 39 -0.47 1.15 -3.74
C GLU A 39 0.05 -0.15 -3.12
N LYS A 40 1.16 -0.69 -3.64
CA LYS A 40 1.79 -1.91 -3.13
C LYS A 40 2.18 -1.76 -1.66
N LYS A 41 2.83 -0.65 -1.28
CA LYS A 41 3.18 -0.38 0.13
C LYS A 41 1.94 -0.26 1.02
N GLY A 42 0.86 0.34 0.51
CA GLY A 42 -0.41 0.44 1.22
C GLY A 42 -1.04 -0.94 1.48
N ILE A 43 -1.07 -1.79 0.46
CA ILE A 43 -1.54 -3.17 0.55
C ILE A 43 -0.70 -3.98 1.54
N GLU A 44 0.64 -3.91 1.45
CA GLU A 44 1.54 -4.63 2.36
C GLU A 44 1.30 -4.23 3.82
N LYS A 45 1.19 -2.93 4.12
CA LYS A 45 0.88 -2.43 5.48
C LYS A 45 -0.49 -2.88 5.97
N GLY A 46 -1.50 -2.89 5.10
CA GLY A 46 -2.85 -3.35 5.45
C GLY A 46 -2.89 -4.85 5.76
N ILE A 47 -2.11 -5.65 5.02
CA ILE A 47 -1.96 -7.09 5.26
C ILE A 47 -1.25 -7.34 6.59
N GLU A 48 -0.13 -6.64 6.84
CA GLU A 48 0.63 -6.73 8.09
C GLU A 48 -0.25 -6.44 9.31
N ALA A 49 -0.95 -5.30 9.31
CA ALA A 49 -1.86 -4.92 10.38
C ALA A 49 -2.93 -6.00 10.62
N LEU A 50 -3.57 -6.51 9.55
CA LEU A 50 -4.57 -7.57 9.69
C LEU A 50 -3.99 -8.83 10.33
N ILE A 51 -2.80 -9.27 9.90
CA ILE A 51 -2.15 -10.46 10.47
C ILE A 51 -1.85 -10.24 11.94
N LEU A 52 -1.22 -9.12 12.30
CA LEU A 52 -0.82 -8.83 13.68
C LEU A 52 -2.03 -8.73 14.61
N ASP A 53 -3.06 -7.98 14.24
CA ASP A 53 -4.29 -7.84 15.03
C ASP A 53 -4.95 -9.21 15.27
N ASN A 54 -5.05 -10.05 14.22
CA ASN A 54 -5.66 -11.37 14.37
C ASN A 54 -4.80 -12.33 15.20
N LEU A 55 -3.47 -12.21 15.15
CA LEU A 55 -2.58 -12.98 16.02
C LEU A 55 -2.69 -12.54 17.48
N GLU A 56 -2.83 -11.25 17.74
CA GLU A 56 -3.06 -10.69 19.09
C GLU A 56 -4.40 -11.14 19.67
N GLU A 57 -5.45 -11.21 18.84
CA GLU A 57 -6.75 -11.75 19.21
C GLU A 57 -6.77 -13.29 19.36
N GLY A 58 -5.66 -13.98 19.07
CA GLY A 58 -5.57 -15.45 19.15
C GLY A 58 -6.36 -16.18 18.06
N ILE A 59 -6.61 -15.54 16.91
CA ILE A 59 -7.31 -16.13 15.80
C ILE A 59 -6.43 -17.20 15.13
N LEU A 60 -7.04 -18.35 14.79
CA LEU A 60 -6.35 -19.44 14.11
C LEU A 60 -5.84 -19.03 12.73
N LYS A 61 -4.64 -19.53 12.38
CA LYS A 61 -3.94 -19.29 11.11
C LYS A 61 -4.87 -19.45 9.90
N ASP A 62 -5.62 -20.54 9.80
CA ASP A 62 -6.49 -20.83 8.65
C ASP A 62 -7.55 -19.73 8.43
N ARG A 63 -8.08 -19.17 9.52
CA ARG A 63 -9.05 -18.07 9.45
C ARG A 63 -8.40 -16.76 9.01
N ILE A 64 -7.14 -16.53 9.39
CA ILE A 64 -6.34 -15.38 8.94
C ILE A 64 -6.08 -15.49 7.44
N LEU A 65 -5.62 -16.65 6.97
CA LEU A 65 -5.37 -16.91 5.54
C LEU A 65 -6.64 -16.72 4.69
N LEU A 66 -7.79 -17.23 5.15
CA LEU A 66 -9.09 -17.01 4.49
C LEU A 66 -9.47 -15.52 4.42
N LYS A 67 -9.23 -14.76 5.51
CA LYS A 67 -9.48 -13.31 5.52
C LYS A 67 -8.56 -12.59 4.54
N LEU A 68 -7.29 -12.98 4.45
CA LEU A 68 -6.31 -12.40 3.53
C LEU A 68 -6.70 -12.64 2.08
N ALA A 69 -6.97 -13.90 1.72
CA ALA A 69 -7.41 -14.27 0.37
C ALA A 69 -8.68 -13.50 -0.04
N ARG A 70 -9.67 -13.43 0.85
CA ARG A 70 -10.95 -12.77 0.56
C ARG A 70 -10.85 -11.25 0.46
N ARG A 71 -10.05 -10.59 1.32
CA ARG A 71 -10.00 -9.12 1.39
C ARG A 71 -9.01 -8.50 0.40
N PHE A 72 -7.93 -9.20 0.10
CA PHE A 72 -6.85 -8.69 -0.75
C PHE A 72 -6.76 -9.43 -2.10
N GLY A 73 -7.67 -10.36 -2.38
CA GLY A 73 -7.70 -11.10 -3.65
C GLY A 73 -6.46 -11.99 -3.86
N LEU A 74 -5.84 -12.45 -2.77
CA LEU A 74 -4.60 -13.23 -2.80
C LEU A 74 -4.88 -14.71 -3.05
N THR A 75 -3.95 -15.37 -3.75
CA THR A 75 -3.93 -16.84 -3.77
C THR A 75 -3.56 -17.40 -2.39
N GLN A 76 -3.79 -18.69 -2.20
CA GLN A 76 -3.42 -19.34 -0.94
C GLN A 76 -1.91 -19.24 -0.70
N GLU A 77 -1.08 -19.45 -1.73
CA GLU A 77 0.38 -19.35 -1.60
C GLU A 77 0.82 -17.93 -1.24
N GLN A 78 0.19 -16.91 -1.83
CA GLN A 78 0.47 -15.51 -1.52
C GLN A 78 0.09 -15.16 -0.07
N ALA A 79 -1.10 -15.57 0.37
CA ALA A 79 -1.56 -15.34 1.74
C ALA A 79 -0.64 -16.02 2.76
N GLU A 80 -0.18 -17.24 2.49
CA GLU A 80 0.77 -17.96 3.32
C GLU A 80 2.14 -17.28 3.35
N SER A 81 2.64 -16.81 2.21
CA SER A 81 3.91 -16.07 2.12
C SER A 81 3.88 -14.79 2.99
N TYR A 82 2.81 -14.00 2.89
CA TYR A 82 2.63 -12.82 3.73
C TYR A 82 2.51 -13.17 5.22
N PHE A 83 1.74 -14.22 5.54
CA PHE A 83 1.61 -14.68 6.92
C PHE A 83 2.96 -15.07 7.52
N VAL A 84 3.77 -15.87 6.81
CA VAL A 84 5.10 -16.28 7.28
C VAL A 84 6.04 -15.07 7.42
N ARG A 85 6.02 -14.15 6.45
CA ARG A 85 6.86 -12.94 6.47
C ARG A 85 6.58 -12.07 7.69
N PHE A 86 5.33 -11.83 8.05
CA PHE A 86 4.98 -10.92 9.15
C PHE A 86 4.85 -11.62 10.51
N ALA A 87 4.39 -12.86 10.56
CA ALA A 87 4.35 -13.64 11.81
C ALA A 87 5.74 -14.11 12.25
N GLY A 88 6.64 -14.41 11.30
CA GLY A 88 8.00 -14.89 11.55
C GLY A 88 8.99 -13.82 12.01
N ASN A 89 8.66 -12.54 11.85
CA ASN A 89 9.49 -11.42 12.31
C ASN A 89 9.36 -11.13 13.81
N ARG A 90 8.59 -11.92 14.57
CA ARG A 90 8.59 -11.90 16.04
C ARG A 90 9.74 -12.79 16.57
N GLN A 91 10.99 -12.33 16.46
CA GLN A 91 12.12 -12.83 17.26
C GLN A 91 12.67 -11.69 18.12
#